data_AF-A0A420YLT5-F1
#
_entry.id   AF-A0A420YLT5-F1
#
_cell.length_a   1.000
_cell.length_b   1.000
_cell.length_c   1.000
_cell.angle_alpha   90.00
_cell.angle_beta   90.00
_cell.angle_gamma   90.00
#
_symmetry.space_group_name_H-M   'P 1'
#
loop_
_entity.id
_entity.type
_entity.pdbx_description
1 polymer ?
#
loop_
_entity_poly.entity_id
_entity_poly.type
_entity_poly.pdbx_seq_one_letter_code
_entity_poly.pdbx_strand_id
1 'polypeptide(L)' 'MAGTVRQPIHVAYNDGTLLQNELDRRFPGEARTIKMQGGQYMVYGPRLLTQDELTSIETAIRVHYNERSQGRSR' A
#
# COMPACT_ATOMS: atom_id res chain seq x y z
N MET A 1 9.08 21.34 -11.71
CA MET A 1 8.87 19.89 -11.83
C MET A 1 8.67 19.34 -10.43
N ALA A 2 7.47 18.90 -10.07
CA ALA A 2 7.22 18.31 -8.75
C ALA A 2 8.01 16.98 -8.68
N GLY A 3 9.00 16.92 -7.79
CA GLY A 3 9.82 15.72 -7.63
C GLY A 3 8.98 14.59 -7.06
N THR A 4 9.01 13.41 -7.70
CA THR A 4 8.39 12.22 -7.13
C THR A 4 9.16 11.82 -5.87
N VAL A 5 8.46 11.79 -4.73
CA VAL A 5 9.02 11.33 -3.47
C VAL A 5 8.94 9.81 -3.41
N ARG A 6 10.02 9.17 -2.93
CA ARG A 6 10.07 7.73 -2.67
C ARG A 6 9.99 7.47 -1.17
N GLN A 7 9.16 6.53 -0.76
CA GLN A 7 8.98 6.16 0.64
C GLN A 7 8.89 4.64 0.78
N PRO A 8 9.72 4.00 1.63
CA PRO A 8 9.57 2.58 1.92
C PRO A 8 8.29 2.33 2.72
N ILE A 9 7.59 1.25 2.40
CA ILE A 9 6.43 0.77 3.16
C ILE A 9 6.58 -0.74 3.42
N HIS A 10 6.30 -1.12 4.67
CA HIS A 10 6.31 -2.50 5.11
C HIS A 10 4.87 -3.01 5.14
N VAL A 11 4.44 -3.68 4.07
CA VAL A 11 3.13 -4.34 4.06
C VAL A 11 3.24 -5.79 4.50
N ALA A 12 2.40 -6.17 5.45
CA ALA A 12 2.22 -7.57 5.80
C ALA A 12 1.77 -8.34 4.55
N TYR A 13 2.28 -9.57 4.38
CA TYR A 13 1.90 -10.52 3.31
C TYR A 13 2.43 -10.25 1.89
N ASN A 14 3.29 -9.23 1.71
CA ASN A 14 3.98 -8.96 0.45
C ASN A 14 3.04 -8.84 -0.79
N ASP A 15 1.80 -8.39 -0.63
CA ASP A 15 0.84 -8.24 -1.74
C ASP A 15 0.88 -6.82 -2.32
N GLY A 16 1.68 -6.65 -3.38
CA GLY A 16 1.81 -5.37 -4.07
C GLY A 16 0.53 -4.94 -4.78
N THR A 17 -0.22 -5.88 -5.37
CA THR A 17 -1.46 -5.56 -6.07
C THR A 17 -2.47 -4.92 -5.10
N LEU A 18 -2.60 -5.48 -3.91
CA LEU A 18 -3.52 -4.97 -2.92
C LEU A 18 -3.08 -3.61 -2.36
N LEU A 19 -1.77 -3.44 -2.14
CA LEU A 19 -1.20 -2.14 -1.78
C LEU A 19 -1.47 -1.08 -2.85
N GLN A 20 -1.25 -1.37 -4.14
CA GLN A 20 -1.52 -0.44 -5.22
C GLN A 20 -3.01 -0.08 -5.27
N ASN A 21 -3.91 -1.06 -5.16
CA ASN A 21 -5.35 -0.82 -5.13
C ASN A 21 -5.79 0.07 -3.96
N GLU A 22 -5.24 -0.13 -2.75
CA GLU A 22 -5.53 0.73 -1.60
C GLU A 22 -5.01 2.15 -1.80
N LEU A 23 -3.84 2.32 -2.43
CA LEU A 23 -3.30 3.65 -2.78
C LEU A 23 -4.20 4.36 -3.81
N ASP A 24 -4.60 3.66 -4.87
CA ASP A 24 -5.45 4.21 -5.92
C ASP A 24 -6.84 4.58 -5.38
N ARG A 25 -7.39 3.78 -4.46
CA ARG A 25 -8.68 4.04 -3.81
C ARG A 25 -8.65 5.26 -2.90
N ARG A 26 -7.57 5.45 -2.15
CA ARG A 26 -7.47 6.53 -1.13
C ARG A 26 -7.02 7.85 -1.71
N PHE A 27 -6.22 7.82 -2.77
CA PHE A 27 -5.65 9.01 -3.39
C PHE A 27 -6.05 9.09 -4.88
N PRO A 28 -7.36 9.18 -5.18
CA PRO A 28 -7.81 9.26 -6.56
C PRO A 28 -7.24 10.53 -7.22
N GLY A 29 -6.52 10.36 -8.33
CA GLY A 29 -5.89 11.45 -9.07
C GLY A 29 -4.47 11.80 -8.62
N GLU A 30 -3.93 11.19 -7.56
CA GLU A 30 -2.50 11.26 -7.27
C GLU A 30 -1.78 10.14 -8.02
N ALA A 31 -0.81 10.49 -8.87
CA ALA A 31 0.02 9.50 -9.56
C ALA A 31 0.93 8.79 -8.55
N ARG A 32 0.46 7.66 -8.02
CA ARG A 32 1.17 6.80 -7.07
C ARG A 32 1.48 5.46 -7.69
N THR A 33 2.73 5.02 -7.58
CA THR A 33 3.17 3.71 -8.06
C THR A 33 3.99 3.00 -7.01
N ILE A 34 3.95 1.67 -7.00
CA ILE A 34 4.80 0.87 -6.12
C ILE A 34 5.86 0.10 -6.90
N LYS A 35 7.02 -0.11 -6.28
CA LYS A 35 8.03 -1.07 -6.77
C LYS A 35 8.61 -1.87 -5.62
N MET A 36 8.82 -3.16 -5.81
CA MET A 36 9.53 -3.98 -4.84
C MET A 36 11.03 -3.76 -4.96
N GLN A 37 11.70 -3.38 -3.87
CA GLN A 37 13.15 -3.16 -3.83
C GLN A 37 13.73 -3.67 -2.51
N GLY A 38 14.61 -4.66 -2.55
CA GLY A 38 15.26 -5.18 -1.33
C GLY A 38 14.30 -5.85 -0.33
N GLY A 39 13.24 -6.51 -0.81
CA GLY A 39 12.27 -7.21 0.05
C GLY A 39 11.19 -6.31 0.67
N GLN A 40 11.15 -5.03 0.33
CA GLN A 40 10.16 -4.04 0.77
C GLN A 40 9.53 -3.34 -0.44
N TYR A 41 8.32 -2.81 -0.27
CA TYR A 41 7.70 -1.99 -1.30
C TYR A 41 8.12 -0.53 -1.14
N MET A 42 8.42 0.11 -2.26
CA MET A 42 8.74 1.52 -2.36
C MET A 42 7.56 2.20 -3.04
N VAL A 43 6.91 3.12 -2.33
CA VAL A 43 5.84 3.96 -2.87
C VAL A 43 6.47 5.22 -3.47
N TYR A 44 6.11 5.51 -4.71
CA TYR A 44 6.49 6.69 -5.45
C TYR A 44 5.26 7.57 -5.61
N GLY A 45 5.30 8.81 -5.18
CA GLY A 45 4.15 9.71 -5.24
C GLY A 45 4.51 11.19 -5.18
N PRO A 46 3.51 12.09 -5.24
CA PRO A 46 3.74 13.53 -5.20
C PRO A 46 4.15 14.05 -3.81
N ARG A 47 3.87 13.29 -2.75
CA ARG A 47 4.22 13.61 -1.36
C ARG A 47 4.43 12.35 -0.51
N LEU A 48 5.04 12.54 0.66
CA LEU A 48 5.08 11.51 1.70
C LEU A 48 3.68 11.21 2.22
N LEU A 49 3.46 9.93 2.54
CA LEU A 49 2.33 9.47 3.32
C LEU A 49 2.58 9.77 4.80
N THR A 50 1.54 10.23 5.49
CA THR A 50 1.56 10.43 6.94
C THR A 50 1.53 9.09 7.67
N GLN A 51 1.91 9.10 8.96
CA GLN A 51 1.88 7.89 9.78
C GLN A 51 0.46 7.28 9.86
N ASP A 52 -0.58 8.10 9.92
CA ASP A 52 -1.97 7.66 9.96
C ASP A 52 -2.39 7.01 8.63
N GLU A 53 -1.98 7.59 7.49
CA GLU A 53 -2.23 7.03 6.17
C GLU A 53 -1.59 5.65 6.02
N LEU A 54 -0.32 5.52 6.43
CA LEU A 54 0.42 4.26 6.42
C LEU A 54 -0.27 3.21 7.30
N THR A 55 -0.59 3.57 8.54
CA THR A 55 -1.24 2.67 9.51
C THR A 55 -2.59 2.19 9.00
N SER A 56 -3.35 3.10 8.38
CA SER A 56 -4.67 2.77 7.84
C SER A 56 -4.57 1.88 6.59
N ILE A 57 -3.56 2.06 5.72
CA ILE A 57 -3.29 1.17 4.58
C ILE A 57 -2.90 -0.22 5.08
N GLU A 58 -1.96 -0.30 6.02
CA GLU A 58 -1.53 -1.58 6.61
C GLU A 58 -2.70 -2.32 7.26
N THR A 59 -3.57 -1.61 7.97
CA THR A 59 -4.77 -2.18 8.58
C THR A 59 -5.73 -2.73 7.53
N ALA A 60 -5.99 -2.00 6.45
CA ALA A 60 -6.86 -2.48 5.37
C ALA A 60 -6.30 -3.75 4.70
N ILE A 61 -4.99 -3.78 4.44
CA ILE A 61 -4.32 -4.97 3.88
C ILE A 61 -4.45 -6.17 4.83
N ARG A 62 -4.24 -5.97 6.13
CA ARG A 62 -4.39 -7.03 7.15
C ARG A 62 -5.83 -7.56 7.23
N VAL A 63 -6.83 -6.68 7.19
CA VAL A 63 -8.25 -7.07 7.23
C VAL A 63 -8.60 -7.92 6.00
N HIS A 64 -8.21 -7.48 4.80
CA HIS A 64 -8.49 -8.24 3.58
C HIS A 64 -7.90 -9.66 3.63
N TYR A 65 -6.71 -9.83 4.19
CA TYR A 65 -6.11 -11.15 4.39
C TYR A 65 -6.82 -12.00 5.44
N ASN A 66 -7.28 -11.39 6.54
CA ASN A 66 -8.09 -12.08 7.55
C ASN A 66 -9.44 -12.55 6.98
N GLU A 67 -10.07 -11.76 6.12
CA GLU A 67 -11.31 -12.16 5.44
C GLU A 67 -11.06 -13.29 4.43
N ARG A 68 -9.98 -13.20 3.64
CA ARG A 68 -9.61 -14.26 2.68
C ARG A 68 -9.25 -15.59 3.34
N SER A 69 -8.60 -15.55 4.50
CA SER A 69 -8.25 -16.76 5.25
C SER A 69 -9.47 -17.40 5.91
N GLN A 70 -10.45 -16.60 6.33
CA GLN A 70 -11.71 -17.10 6.90
C GLN A 70 -12.71 -17.60 5.85
N GLY A 71 -12.72 -17.02 4.64
CA GLY A 71 -13.59 -17.45 3.54
C GLY A 71 -13.22 -18.80 2.90
N ARG A 72 -12.07 -19.40 3.24
CA ARG A 72 -11.62 -20.69 2.71
C ARG A 72 -12.13 -21.91 3.50
N SER A 73 -13.00 -21.69 4.48
CA SER A 73 -13.64 -22.72 5.28
C SER A 73 -15.16 -22.71 5.07
N ARG A 74 -15.64 -23.06 3.87
CA ARG A 74 -16.99 -23.63 3.68
C ARG A 74 -17.16 -24.18 2.27
#